data_AF-A0A1T2XHB4-F1
#
_entry.id   AF-A0A1T2XHB4-F1
#
_cell.length_a   1.000
_cell.length_b   1.000
_cell.length_c   1.000
_cell.angle_alpha   90.00
_cell.angle_beta   90.00
_cell.angle_gamma   90.00
#
_symmetry.space_group_name_H-M   'P 1'
#
loop_
_entity.id
_entity.type
_entity.pdbx_description
1 polymer ?
#
loop_
_entity_poly.entity_id
_entity_poly.type
_entity_poly.pdbx_seq_one_letter_code
_entity_poly.pdbx_strand_id
1 'polypeptide(L)'
;MELKEYDTLTIPKELDDFIDRGIAKGVAHSNAMPLPKRRNPYRTWGQAAAAVIIGGGLFLTVAANVPVMAKGLENIPVIGQLVKVLDFTHQQEQSGGQVTDGTKITVGSDKENTIDIHFKMNEELVSDVPAYVTKYEKYPYRLTFEFNGVREFDAQAAAEEFRQMPFVKDVYRIITMDDSAYRFAVEFTQDVDVSVSEYKEPGMIQVTAKAKDSKEAGTPESAYFIQSGSYEMGEQLAILEEYLFSYDGVSFQKDQQGTYILQMGPFTTEAEAAKQLKQIQAEVPDAESFYVAERAEGQRPAAR
;
A
#
# COMPACT_ATOMS: atom_id res chain seq x y z
N MET A 1 -29.60 -34.04 20.45
CA MET A 1 -28.90 -33.24 21.47
C MET A 1 -27.64 -34.01 21.77
N GLU A 2 -26.50 -33.57 21.24
CA GLU A 2 -25.18 -34.14 21.55
C GLU A 2 -24.14 -33.01 21.48
N LEU A 3 -23.29 -32.96 22.50
CA LEU A 3 -22.31 -31.92 22.78
C LEU A 3 -20.92 -32.33 22.27
N LYS A 4 -20.22 -31.28 21.83
CA LYS A 4 -18.85 -31.10 21.29
C LYS A 4 -17.73 -32.04 21.78
N GLU A 5 -16.93 -32.53 20.82
CA GLU A 5 -15.53 -32.97 21.00
C GLU A 5 -14.57 -31.78 20.78
N TYR A 6 -14.19 -31.09 21.86
CA TYR A 6 -13.03 -30.17 21.86
C TYR A 6 -12.08 -30.44 23.06
N ASP A 7 -12.24 -31.56 23.76
CA ASP A 7 -11.62 -31.77 25.09
C ASP A 7 -10.42 -32.74 25.12
N THR A 8 -9.75 -33.03 24.00
CA THR A 8 -8.60 -33.96 24.00
C THR A 8 -7.36 -33.47 23.26
N LEU A 9 -7.03 -32.18 23.36
CA LEU A 9 -5.65 -31.74 23.14
C LEU A 9 -4.94 -31.62 24.50
N THR A 10 -4.19 -32.66 24.84
CA THR A 10 -3.32 -32.65 26.02
C THR A 10 -2.19 -31.66 25.77
N ILE A 11 -2.25 -30.51 26.45
CA ILE A 11 -1.16 -29.53 26.45
C ILE A 11 0.07 -30.23 27.07
N PRO A 12 1.23 -30.29 26.37
CA PRO A 12 2.41 -30.93 26.90
C PRO A 12 2.85 -30.22 28.20
N LYS A 13 3.08 -30.99 29.27
CA LYS A 13 3.53 -30.47 30.58
C LYS A 13 4.84 -29.68 30.54
N GLU A 14 5.59 -29.80 29.45
CA GLU A 14 6.83 -29.06 29.22
C GLU A 14 6.58 -27.57 28.98
N LEU A 15 5.37 -27.16 28.58
CA LEU A 15 5.00 -25.76 28.38
C LEU A 15 4.94 -24.98 29.72
N ASP A 16 4.46 -25.62 30.78
CA ASP A 16 4.38 -25.02 32.12
C ASP A 16 5.79 -24.73 32.67
N ASP A 17 6.76 -25.63 32.44
CA ASP A 17 8.15 -25.42 32.84
C ASP A 17 8.81 -24.23 32.12
N PHE A 18 8.36 -23.88 30.90
CA PHE A 18 8.85 -22.71 30.18
C PHE A 18 8.18 -21.41 30.65
N ILE A 19 6.90 -21.47 31.00
CA ILE A 19 6.14 -20.35 31.58
C ILE A 19 6.69 -20.01 32.97
N ASP A 20 6.90 -21.01 33.82
CA ASP A 20 7.42 -20.82 35.18
C ASP A 20 8.88 -20.35 35.17
N ARG A 21 9.72 -20.84 34.23
CA ARG A 21 11.09 -20.31 34.04
C ARG A 21 11.09 -18.89 33.48
N GLY A 22 10.09 -18.51 32.69
CA GLY A 22 9.89 -17.15 32.19
C GLY A 22 9.47 -16.19 33.30
N ILE A 23 8.51 -16.59 34.13
CA ILE A 23 8.03 -15.80 35.28
C ILE A 23 9.14 -15.67 36.33
N ALA A 24 9.86 -16.76 36.65
CA ALA A 24 10.97 -16.71 37.60
C ALA A 24 12.13 -15.81 37.13
N LYS A 25 12.45 -15.79 35.84
CA LYS A 25 13.43 -14.86 35.26
C LYS A 25 12.96 -13.40 35.28
N GLY A 26 11.66 -13.16 35.08
CA GLY A 26 11.07 -11.82 35.20
C GLY A 26 11.09 -11.28 36.65
N VAL A 27 10.72 -12.12 37.63
CA VAL A 27 10.72 -11.74 39.06
C VAL A 27 12.15 -11.59 39.60
N ALA A 28 13.11 -12.38 39.12
CA ALA A 28 14.53 -12.20 39.48
C ALA A 28 15.13 -10.91 38.90
N HIS A 29 14.68 -10.47 37.72
CA HIS A 29 15.11 -9.19 37.14
C HIS A 29 14.45 -7.97 37.79
N SER A 30 13.21 -8.09 38.30
CA SER A 30 12.53 -6.99 39.01
C SER A 30 13.07 -6.75 40.42
N ASN A 31 13.61 -7.79 41.07
CA ASN A 31 14.15 -7.70 42.44
C ASN A 31 15.65 -7.32 42.51
N ALA A 32 16.33 -7.16 41.37
CA ALA A 32 17.78 -6.89 41.29
C ALA A 32 18.15 -5.42 40.99
N MET A 33 17.19 -4.50 40.87
CA MET A 33 17.49 -3.07 40.72
C MET A 33 17.33 -2.30 42.05
N PRO A 34 18.40 -1.73 42.61
CA PRO A 34 18.25 -0.72 43.66
C PRO A 34 17.69 0.57 43.06
N LEU A 35 16.52 1.00 43.54
CA LEU A 35 15.89 2.27 43.17
C LEU A 35 16.80 3.47 43.56
N PRO A 36 17.16 4.37 42.63
CA PRO A 36 17.74 5.66 43.01
C PRO A 36 16.67 6.60 43.57
N LYS A 37 17.00 7.21 44.71
CA LYS A 37 16.20 8.19 45.47
C LYS A 37 15.77 9.40 44.62
N ARG A 38 14.49 9.77 44.77
CA ARG A 38 13.84 11.02 44.32
C ARG A 38 14.66 12.30 44.51
N ARG A 39 14.65 13.19 43.50
CA ARG A 39 14.27 14.62 43.60
C ARG A 39 14.33 15.35 42.26
N ASN A 40 13.19 15.79 41.71
CA ASN A 40 12.77 17.20 41.50
C ASN A 40 11.58 17.26 40.48
N PRO A 41 10.50 18.03 40.69
CA PRO A 41 9.25 17.84 39.96
C PRO A 41 8.92 18.98 38.98
N TYR A 42 9.65 19.15 37.87
CA TYR A 42 9.18 19.96 36.74
C TYR A 42 9.91 19.56 35.45
N ARG A 43 9.23 18.85 34.53
CA ARG A 43 9.21 19.12 33.09
C ARG A 43 8.51 18.00 32.30
N THR A 44 7.56 18.47 31.50
CA THR A 44 7.21 18.06 30.13
C THR A 44 6.56 16.71 29.90
N TRP A 45 5.32 16.81 29.41
CA TRP A 45 4.62 15.85 28.57
C TRP A 45 5.56 15.17 27.55
N GLY A 46 5.41 13.86 27.41
CA GLY A 46 6.15 13.06 26.43
C GLY A 46 5.74 11.60 26.53
N GLN A 47 4.79 11.21 25.67
CA GLN A 47 4.70 9.95 24.93
C GLN A 47 5.12 8.63 25.61
N ALA A 48 4.16 7.70 25.71
CA ALA A 48 4.40 6.27 25.49
C ALA A 48 3.05 5.54 25.34
N ALA A 49 2.56 5.38 24.11
CA ALA A 49 1.56 4.36 23.79
C ALA A 49 2.31 3.20 23.13
N ALA A 50 2.39 2.09 23.86
CA ALA A 50 3.13 0.89 23.47
C ALA A 50 2.44 0.16 22.31
N ALA A 51 3.22 -0.19 21.29
CA ALA A 51 2.80 -1.04 20.20
C ALA A 51 2.52 -2.48 20.70
N VAL A 52 1.32 -2.98 20.39
CA VAL A 52 0.96 -4.39 20.56
C VAL A 52 1.46 -5.15 19.34
N ILE A 53 2.44 -6.03 19.55
CA ILE A 53 2.89 -7.03 18.58
C ILE A 53 2.07 -8.30 18.80
N ILE A 54 1.27 -8.66 17.80
CA ILE A 54 0.72 -10.01 17.58
C ILE A 54 0.86 -10.20 16.05
N GLY A 55 1.50 -11.20 15.47
CA GLY A 55 2.13 -12.44 15.93
C GLY A 55 2.20 -13.33 14.68
N GLY A 56 3.39 -13.86 14.36
CA GLY A 56 3.57 -14.89 13.33
C GLY A 56 4.32 -14.45 12.07
N GLY A 57 5.64 -14.64 12.06
CA GLY A 57 6.48 -14.46 10.88
C GLY A 57 7.95 -14.73 11.21
N LEU A 58 8.45 -15.88 10.78
CA LEU A 58 9.75 -16.47 11.08
C LEU A 58 10.94 -15.55 10.73
N PHE A 59 11.74 -15.18 11.72
CA PHE A 59 13.03 -14.50 11.53
C PHE A 59 14.11 -15.49 11.07
N LEU A 60 14.75 -15.20 9.93
CA LEU A 60 16.09 -15.70 9.62
C LEU A 60 16.97 -14.51 9.23
N THR A 61 17.66 -13.95 10.23
CA THR A 61 18.78 -13.02 10.01
C THR A 61 20.08 -13.83 9.96
N VAL A 62 20.83 -13.71 8.87
CA VAL A 62 22.28 -13.95 8.92
C VAL A 62 22.95 -12.63 8.57
N ALA A 63 23.49 -11.97 9.59
CA ALA A 63 24.39 -10.84 9.42
C ALA A 63 25.81 -11.38 9.18
N ALA A 64 26.46 -10.95 8.10
CA ALA A 64 27.91 -11.02 7.98
C ALA A 64 28.42 -9.81 7.17
N ASN A 65 29.39 -9.11 7.77
CA ASN A 65 30.11 -7.96 7.23
C ASN A 65 30.66 -8.21 5.81
N VAL A 66 30.45 -7.29 4.86
CA VAL A 66 31.33 -7.15 3.67
C VAL A 66 31.45 -5.69 3.24
N PRO A 67 32.67 -5.16 3.02
CA PRO A 67 32.88 -3.83 2.45
C PRO A 67 33.03 -3.89 0.91
N VAL A 68 32.68 -2.76 0.27
CA VAL A 68 32.99 -2.31 -1.10
C VAL A 68 32.10 -2.82 -2.24
N MET A 69 31.32 -1.88 -2.78
CA MET A 69 30.61 -1.93 -4.06
C MET A 69 31.49 -2.39 -5.22
N ALA A 70 30.95 -3.26 -6.07
CA ALA A 70 31.44 -3.44 -7.42
C ALA A 70 30.30 -3.78 -8.40
N LYS A 71 30.07 -2.82 -9.31
CA LYS A 71 29.49 -2.98 -10.66
C LYS A 71 28.06 -3.52 -10.74
N GLY A 72 27.13 -2.59 -10.60
CA GLY A 72 25.84 -2.60 -11.29
C GLY A 72 24.93 -3.78 -10.94
N LEU A 73 24.21 -3.67 -9.81
CA LEU A 73 22.79 -4.05 -9.71
C LEU A 73 22.37 -5.47 -10.16
N GLU A 74 23.29 -6.43 -10.29
CA GLU A 74 22.97 -7.69 -10.98
C GLU A 74 22.37 -8.79 -10.10
N ASN A 75 22.25 -8.63 -8.76
CA ASN A 75 21.58 -9.60 -7.88
C ASN A 75 21.28 -8.99 -6.49
N ILE A 76 20.06 -8.54 -6.16
CA ILE A 76 19.76 -8.14 -4.76
C ILE A 76 18.38 -8.64 -4.32
N PRO A 77 18.33 -9.64 -3.41
CA PRO A 77 17.54 -9.51 -2.20
C PRO A 77 18.47 -9.47 -1.00
N VAL A 78 18.90 -8.27 -0.60
CA VAL A 78 19.07 -8.02 0.83
C VAL A 78 17.68 -7.65 1.32
N ILE A 79 16.93 -8.66 1.79
CA ILE A 79 15.66 -8.40 2.46
C ILE A 79 16.01 -7.65 3.75
N GLY A 80 15.63 -6.38 3.79
CA GLY A 80 15.80 -5.52 4.96
C GLY A 80 15.00 -6.03 6.17
N GLN A 81 14.97 -5.23 7.23
CA GLN A 81 14.12 -5.49 8.38
C GLN A 81 12.67 -5.16 8.02
N LEU A 82 11.77 -6.14 8.16
CA LEU A 82 10.33 -5.94 7.95
C LEU A 82 9.82 -4.88 8.94
N VAL A 83 9.22 -3.83 8.38
CA VAL A 83 8.60 -2.73 9.13
C VAL A 83 7.11 -2.96 9.25
N LYS A 84 6.44 -3.24 8.12
CA LYS A 84 4.97 -3.29 8.06
C LYS A 84 4.52 -4.22 6.94
N VAL A 85 3.43 -4.95 7.18
CA VAL A 85 2.63 -5.60 6.13
C VAL A 85 1.31 -4.85 6.02
N LEU A 86 0.93 -4.48 4.80
CA LEU A 86 -0.24 -3.66 4.52
C LEU A 86 -1.45 -4.57 4.28
N ASP A 87 -2.58 -4.23 4.91
CA ASP A 87 -3.84 -4.96 4.80
C ASP A 87 -4.85 -4.17 3.96
N PHE A 88 -5.30 -4.78 2.88
CA PHE A 88 -6.28 -4.21 1.95
C PHE A 88 -7.68 -4.80 2.10
N THR A 89 -7.95 -5.61 3.13
CA THR A 89 -9.24 -6.27 3.37
C THR A 89 -10.41 -5.29 3.36
N HIS A 90 -10.20 -4.07 3.86
CA HIS A 90 -11.23 -3.05 3.94
C HIS A 90 -11.21 -2.02 2.80
N GLN A 91 -10.46 -2.27 1.71
CA GLN A 91 -10.29 -1.34 0.57
C GLN A 91 -9.89 0.09 0.97
N GLN A 92 -9.23 0.21 2.13
CA GLN A 92 -8.77 1.48 2.66
C GLN A 92 -7.39 1.81 2.10
N GLU A 93 -7.14 3.09 1.90
CA GLU A 93 -5.80 3.61 1.68
C GLU A 93 -4.90 3.24 2.85
N GLN A 94 -3.70 2.80 2.51
CA GLN A 94 -2.66 2.45 3.45
C GLN A 94 -1.45 3.35 3.22
N SER A 95 -0.82 3.79 4.30
CA SER A 95 0.35 4.68 4.22
C SER A 95 1.49 4.22 5.12
N GLY A 96 2.68 4.75 4.86
CA GLY A 96 3.90 4.45 5.60
C GLY A 96 5.08 5.28 5.12
N GLY A 97 6.30 4.82 5.42
CA GLY A 97 7.53 5.50 5.07
C GLY A 97 7.85 6.74 5.91
N GLN A 98 8.83 7.52 5.45
CA GLN A 98 9.36 8.71 6.12
C GLN A 98 9.45 9.88 5.14
N VAL A 99 9.40 11.11 5.67
CA VAL A 99 9.61 12.30 4.84
C VAL A 99 11.03 12.26 4.26
N THR A 100 11.13 12.29 2.94
CA THR A 100 12.40 12.36 2.20
C THR A 100 12.30 13.44 1.13
N ASP A 101 13.42 13.80 0.51
CA ASP A 101 13.46 14.65 -0.68
C ASP A 101 14.64 14.22 -1.55
N GLY A 102 14.46 14.21 -2.86
CA GLY A 102 15.52 13.86 -3.81
C GLY A 102 15.75 12.37 -4.03
N THR A 103 14.84 11.49 -3.58
CA THR A 103 15.01 10.05 -3.82
C THR A 103 14.62 9.65 -5.25
N LYS A 104 15.16 8.51 -5.68
CA LYS A 104 14.90 7.89 -6.98
C LYS A 104 14.33 6.50 -6.79
N ILE A 105 13.28 6.16 -7.54
CA ILE A 105 12.70 4.82 -7.56
C ILE A 105 13.49 3.92 -8.53
N THR A 106 13.79 2.70 -8.11
CA THR A 106 14.23 1.60 -8.98
C THR A 106 13.37 0.38 -8.69
N VAL A 107 12.89 -0.28 -9.73
CA VAL A 107 12.04 -1.48 -9.61
C VAL A 107 12.83 -2.68 -10.11
N GLY A 108 12.69 -3.82 -9.42
CA GLY A 108 13.25 -5.09 -9.84
C GLY A 108 12.40 -6.26 -9.34
N SER A 109 12.78 -7.47 -9.74
CA SER A 109 12.13 -8.70 -9.29
C SER A 109 13.17 -9.76 -8.98
N ASP A 110 13.09 -10.35 -7.79
CA ASP A 110 13.94 -11.50 -7.42
C ASP A 110 13.25 -12.85 -7.65
N LYS A 111 11.92 -12.87 -7.79
CA LYS A 111 11.11 -14.10 -7.85
C LYS A 111 9.88 -13.90 -8.71
N GLU A 112 9.42 -15.00 -9.29
CA GLU A 112 8.10 -15.09 -9.92
C GLU A 112 7.02 -14.63 -8.92
N ASN A 113 6.17 -13.68 -9.33
CA ASN A 113 5.10 -13.05 -8.53
C ASN A 113 5.54 -12.02 -7.48
N THR A 114 6.80 -11.57 -7.48
CA THR A 114 7.29 -10.55 -6.54
C THR A 114 7.91 -9.38 -7.29
N ILE A 115 7.59 -8.16 -6.88
CA ILE A 115 8.28 -6.95 -7.32
C ILE A 115 8.80 -6.20 -6.11
N ASP A 116 10.06 -5.80 -6.19
CA ASP A 116 10.75 -5.01 -5.19
C ASP A 116 10.98 -3.60 -5.72
N ILE A 117 10.50 -2.61 -4.97
CA ILE A 117 10.66 -1.19 -5.24
C ILE A 117 11.70 -0.67 -4.26
N HIS A 118 12.86 -0.34 -4.77
CA HIS A 118 13.97 0.24 -4.03
C HIS A 118 14.06 1.75 -4.24
N PHE A 119 14.68 2.40 -3.27
CA PHE A 119 14.88 3.84 -3.26
C PHE A 119 16.35 4.17 -3.16
N LYS A 120 16.80 5.13 -3.97
CA LYS A 120 18.18 5.58 -3.98
C LYS A 120 18.30 7.08 -3.80
N MET A 121 19.41 7.52 -3.21
CA MET A 121 19.84 8.90 -3.17
C MET A 121 21.34 8.93 -3.42
N ASN A 122 21.81 9.76 -4.35
CA ASN A 122 23.21 9.80 -4.79
C ASN A 122 23.75 8.41 -5.23
N GLU A 123 22.91 7.63 -5.94
CA GLU A 123 23.19 6.24 -6.38
C GLU A 123 23.35 5.19 -5.27
N GLU A 124 23.17 5.55 -4.00
CA GLU A 124 23.18 4.64 -2.86
C GLU A 124 21.76 4.30 -2.40
N LEU A 125 21.54 3.07 -1.94
CA LEU A 125 20.25 2.68 -1.35
C LEU A 125 20.02 3.47 -0.06
N VAL A 126 18.82 4.04 0.08
CA VAL A 126 18.42 4.68 1.34
C VAL A 126 17.97 3.63 2.35
N SER A 127 18.07 3.94 3.65
CA SER A 127 17.67 3.02 4.71
C SER A 127 16.17 2.93 4.90
N ASP A 128 15.44 4.00 4.59
CA ASP A 128 14.00 4.13 4.83
C ASP A 128 13.23 4.33 3.53
N VAL A 129 11.99 3.84 3.49
CA VAL A 129 11.08 4.07 2.36
C VAL A 129 10.58 5.53 2.41
N PRO A 130 10.55 6.28 1.28
CA PRO A 130 9.88 7.57 1.19
C PRO A 130 8.41 7.49 1.60
N ALA A 131 7.87 8.58 2.13
CA ALA A 131 6.46 8.63 2.54
C ALA A 131 5.56 8.21 1.38
N TYR A 132 4.67 7.25 1.63
CA TYR A 132 3.83 6.68 0.58
C TYR A 132 2.38 6.52 0.98
N VAL A 133 1.53 6.49 -0.03
CA VAL A 133 0.14 6.03 0.04
C VAL A 133 -0.05 4.94 -1.01
N THR A 134 -0.78 3.90 -0.65
CA THR A 134 -1.14 2.82 -1.56
C THR A 134 -2.57 2.38 -1.33
N LYS A 135 -3.26 2.02 -2.42
CA LYS A 135 -4.66 1.62 -2.39
C LYS A 135 -4.91 0.52 -3.39
N TYR A 136 -5.57 -0.54 -2.95
CA TYR A 136 -6.12 -1.56 -3.83
C TYR A 136 -7.61 -1.30 -4.08
N GLU A 137 -7.99 -1.18 -5.34
CA GLU A 137 -9.35 -0.90 -5.77
C GLU A 137 -9.83 -2.03 -6.69
N LYS A 138 -11.15 -2.20 -6.78
CA LYS A 138 -11.77 -3.28 -7.56
C LYS A 138 -12.41 -2.85 -8.89
N TYR A 139 -12.43 -1.56 -9.20
CA TYR A 139 -13.09 -1.03 -10.39
C TYR A 139 -12.11 -0.14 -11.17
N PRO A 140 -11.21 -0.67 -12.02
CA PRO A 140 -10.87 -2.08 -12.17
C PRO A 140 -9.99 -2.57 -10.99
N TYR A 141 -9.65 -3.85 -10.99
CA TYR A 141 -8.68 -4.41 -10.04
C TYR A 141 -7.33 -3.74 -10.23
N ARG A 142 -6.94 -2.85 -9.31
CA ARG A 142 -5.64 -2.16 -9.41
C ARG A 142 -5.07 -1.80 -8.05
N LEU A 143 -3.75 -1.80 -8.00
CA LEU A 143 -2.97 -1.24 -6.91
C LEU A 143 -2.40 0.11 -7.36
N THR A 144 -2.66 1.16 -6.61
CA THR A 144 -2.07 2.48 -6.83
C THR A 144 -0.98 2.73 -5.81
N PHE A 145 0.06 3.44 -6.25
CA PHE A 145 1.13 3.95 -5.40
C PHE A 145 1.26 5.44 -5.61
N GLU A 146 1.49 6.14 -4.52
CA GLU A 146 1.97 7.51 -4.47
C GLU A 146 3.20 7.52 -3.55
N PHE A 147 4.35 7.94 -4.08
CA PHE A 147 5.56 8.13 -3.31
C PHE A 147 5.91 9.62 -3.27
N ASN A 148 6.07 10.18 -2.07
CA ASN A 148 6.40 11.56 -1.80
C ASN A 148 7.89 11.72 -1.45
N GLY A 149 8.52 12.80 -1.90
CA GLY A 149 9.96 13.00 -1.79
C GLY A 149 10.78 12.31 -2.89
N VAL A 150 10.14 11.92 -3.99
CA VAL A 150 10.77 11.25 -5.14
C VAL A 150 10.89 12.24 -6.29
N ARG A 151 12.10 12.39 -6.84
CA ARG A 151 12.38 13.29 -7.97
C ARG A 151 12.59 12.57 -9.29
N GLU A 152 12.99 11.31 -9.24
CA GLU A 152 13.27 10.50 -10.43
C GLU A 152 12.57 9.13 -10.38
N PHE A 153 11.90 8.79 -11.47
CA PHE A 153 11.31 7.47 -11.67
C PHE A 153 11.29 7.12 -13.16
N ASP A 154 11.91 5.99 -13.52
CA ASP A 154 11.76 5.41 -14.85
C ASP A 154 10.48 4.57 -14.90
N ALA A 155 9.38 5.24 -15.22
CA ALA A 155 8.06 4.61 -15.28
C ALA A 155 7.96 3.52 -16.36
N GLN A 156 8.75 3.62 -17.44
CA GLN A 156 8.72 2.62 -18.50
C GLN A 156 9.43 1.35 -18.06
N ALA A 157 10.66 1.46 -17.52
CA ALA A 157 11.39 0.30 -17.01
C ALA A 157 10.60 -0.39 -15.88
N ALA A 158 10.01 0.38 -14.96
CA ALA A 158 9.15 -0.16 -13.93
C ALA A 158 7.93 -0.90 -14.49
N ALA A 159 7.26 -0.34 -15.51
CA ALA A 159 6.15 -1.00 -16.17
C ALA A 159 6.56 -2.31 -16.87
N GLU A 160 7.78 -2.38 -17.42
CA GLU A 160 8.33 -3.61 -18.00
C GLU A 160 8.56 -4.69 -16.93
N GLU A 161 9.12 -4.33 -15.77
CA GLU A 161 9.29 -5.25 -14.64
C GLU A 161 7.95 -5.77 -14.10
N PHE A 162 7.00 -4.88 -13.80
CA PHE A 162 5.69 -5.27 -13.30
C PHE A 162 4.94 -6.18 -14.27
N ARG A 163 5.07 -6.00 -15.60
CA ARG A 163 4.43 -6.87 -16.61
C ARG A 163 4.97 -8.31 -16.61
N GLN A 164 6.12 -8.56 -15.97
CA GLN A 164 6.62 -9.92 -15.79
C GLN A 164 5.86 -10.67 -14.68
N MET A 165 5.19 -9.96 -13.76
CA MET A 165 4.32 -10.59 -12.78
C MET A 165 3.06 -11.14 -13.46
N PRO A 166 2.62 -12.36 -13.09
CA PRO A 166 1.33 -12.87 -13.50
C PRO A 166 0.19 -11.94 -13.11
N PHE A 167 -0.87 -11.99 -13.92
CA PHE A 167 -2.09 -11.21 -13.76
C PHE A 167 -1.95 -9.70 -13.98
N VAL A 168 -0.75 -9.15 -14.14
CA VAL A 168 -0.60 -7.74 -14.50
C VAL A 168 -1.09 -7.50 -15.93
N LYS A 169 -2.10 -6.64 -16.05
CA LYS A 169 -2.75 -6.25 -17.30
C LYS A 169 -2.13 -5.00 -17.90
N ASP A 170 -1.91 -4.00 -17.06
CA ASP A 170 -1.37 -2.71 -17.48
C ASP A 170 -0.66 -2.02 -16.31
N VAL A 171 0.28 -1.15 -16.63
CA VAL A 171 0.99 -0.32 -15.65
C VAL A 171 1.10 1.06 -16.26
N TYR A 172 0.62 2.07 -15.55
CA TYR A 172 0.56 3.42 -16.09
C TYR A 172 0.79 4.47 -15.00
N ARG A 173 1.46 5.55 -15.40
CA ARG A 173 1.64 6.73 -14.56
C ARG A 173 0.29 7.41 -14.33
N ILE A 174 0.12 8.02 -13.16
CA ILE A 174 -0.93 8.97 -12.85
C ILE A 174 -0.26 10.34 -12.70
N ILE A 175 -0.77 11.36 -13.39
CA ILE A 175 -0.23 12.71 -13.26
C ILE A 175 -0.58 13.28 -11.87
N THR A 176 0.37 14.02 -11.31
CA THR A 176 0.19 14.87 -10.13
C THR A 176 0.92 16.18 -10.39
N MET A 177 0.43 17.24 -9.75
CA MET A 177 0.99 18.57 -9.83
C MET A 177 2.11 18.80 -8.80
N ASP A 178 2.27 17.87 -7.86
CA ASP A 178 3.40 17.83 -6.94
C ASP A 178 4.65 17.26 -7.65
N ASP A 179 5.65 18.12 -7.85
CA ASP A 179 6.93 17.78 -8.48
C ASP A 179 7.88 16.95 -7.60
N SER A 180 7.42 16.64 -6.38
CA SER A 180 8.07 15.78 -5.40
C SER A 180 7.29 14.48 -5.18
N ALA A 181 6.21 14.25 -5.93
CA ALA A 181 5.40 13.05 -5.85
C ALA A 181 5.38 12.28 -7.18
N TYR A 182 5.47 10.95 -7.09
CA TYR A 182 5.25 10.06 -8.21
C TYR A 182 4.10 9.11 -7.93
N ARG A 183 3.10 9.13 -8.83
CA ARG A 183 1.93 8.25 -8.78
C ARG A 183 1.91 7.29 -9.96
N PHE A 184 1.59 6.03 -9.72
CA PHE A 184 1.33 5.05 -10.76
C PHE A 184 0.33 4.00 -10.31
N ALA A 185 -0.27 3.31 -11.27
CA ALA A 185 -1.18 2.19 -11.05
C ALA A 185 -0.64 0.93 -11.71
N VAL A 186 -0.86 -0.20 -11.04
CA VAL A 186 -0.68 -1.56 -11.55
C VAL A 186 -2.08 -2.18 -11.62
N GLU A 187 -2.59 -2.38 -12.83
CA GLU A 187 -3.90 -3.00 -13.06
C GLU A 187 -3.74 -4.50 -13.26
N PHE A 188 -4.64 -5.27 -12.66
CA PHE A 188 -4.68 -6.72 -12.74
C PHE A 188 -5.80 -7.21 -13.66
N THR A 189 -5.62 -8.38 -14.27
CA THR A 189 -6.61 -9.03 -15.14
C THR A 189 -7.80 -9.60 -14.38
N GLN A 190 -7.67 -9.80 -13.07
CA GLN A 190 -8.66 -10.38 -12.17
C GLN A 190 -8.42 -9.92 -10.73
N ASP A 191 -9.35 -10.24 -9.83
CA ASP A 191 -9.15 -9.99 -8.39
C ASP A 191 -8.03 -10.90 -7.86
N VAL A 192 -7.06 -10.28 -7.18
CA VAL A 192 -5.87 -10.95 -6.66
C VAL A 192 -5.72 -10.65 -5.18
N ASP A 193 -5.12 -11.59 -4.45
CA ASP A 193 -4.61 -11.35 -3.10
C ASP A 193 -3.28 -10.63 -3.23
N VAL A 194 -3.34 -9.31 -3.09
CA VAL A 194 -2.18 -8.43 -3.06
C VAL A 194 -1.67 -8.33 -1.63
N SER A 195 -0.37 -8.56 -1.44
CA SER A 195 0.32 -8.19 -0.22
C SER A 195 1.44 -7.21 -0.54
N VAL A 196 1.43 -6.09 0.17
CA VAL A 196 2.50 -5.08 0.10
C VAL A 196 3.20 -5.05 1.46
N SER A 197 4.52 -5.09 1.45
CA SER A 197 5.34 -5.10 2.66
C SER A 197 6.41 -4.03 2.60
N GLU A 198 6.60 -3.30 3.69
CA GLU A 198 7.62 -2.28 3.87
C GLU A 198 8.80 -2.84 4.65
N TYR A 199 10.00 -2.56 4.15
CA TYR A 199 11.27 -2.95 4.75
C TYR A 199 12.18 -1.73 4.90
N LYS A 200 13.11 -1.81 5.85
CA LYS A 200 14.20 -0.83 6.06
C LYS A 200 15.56 -1.51 6.10
N GLU A 201 16.62 -0.74 5.85
CA GLU A 201 18.01 -1.21 5.85
C GLU A 201 18.26 -2.40 4.88
N PRO A 202 18.06 -2.24 3.55
CA PRO A 202 17.68 -0.99 2.87
C PRO A 202 16.16 -0.78 2.80
N GLY A 203 15.76 0.46 2.57
CA GLY A 203 14.38 0.87 2.32
C GLY A 203 13.84 0.22 1.07
N MET A 204 12.73 -0.51 1.21
CA MET A 204 12.13 -1.27 0.11
C MET A 204 10.62 -1.48 0.33
N ILE A 205 9.85 -1.40 -0.75
CA ILE A 205 8.48 -1.91 -0.81
C ILE A 205 8.46 -3.18 -1.64
N GLN A 206 8.03 -4.29 -1.05
CA GLN A 206 7.81 -5.54 -1.76
C GLN A 206 6.32 -5.71 -2.06
N VAL A 207 6.01 -6.02 -3.31
CA VAL A 207 4.66 -6.30 -3.81
C VAL A 207 4.59 -7.76 -4.21
N THR A 208 3.61 -8.48 -3.70
CA THR A 208 3.27 -9.83 -4.16
C THR A 208 1.82 -9.90 -4.55
N ALA A 209 1.52 -10.67 -5.59
CA ALA A 209 0.15 -10.89 -6.05
C ALA A 209 -0.06 -12.39 -6.28
N LYS A 210 -1.18 -12.91 -5.77
CA LYS A 210 -1.61 -14.29 -5.99
C LYS A 210 -3.05 -14.31 -6.47
N ALA A 211 -3.39 -15.29 -7.29
CA ALA A 211 -4.79 -15.50 -7.63
C ALA A 211 -5.59 -15.80 -6.36
N LYS A 212 -6.75 -15.18 -6.21
CA LYS A 212 -7.70 -15.53 -5.15
C LYS A 212 -8.19 -16.95 -5.34
N ASP A 213 -8.40 -17.66 -4.24
CA ASP A 213 -9.05 -18.96 -4.29
C ASP A 213 -10.45 -18.81 -4.87
N SER A 214 -10.80 -19.65 -5.85
CA SER A 214 -12.07 -19.55 -6.59
C SER A 214 -13.31 -19.74 -5.72
N LYS A 215 -13.14 -20.21 -4.47
CA LYS A 215 -14.21 -20.34 -3.47
C LYS A 215 -14.42 -19.05 -2.65
N GLU A 216 -13.42 -18.18 -2.63
CA GLU A 216 -13.41 -16.89 -1.95
C GLU A 216 -13.68 -15.73 -2.92
N ALA A 217 -13.51 -15.98 -4.22
CA ALA A 217 -13.97 -15.09 -5.28
C ALA A 217 -15.51 -15.00 -5.26
N GLY A 218 -16.03 -13.94 -4.63
CA GLY A 218 -17.45 -13.59 -4.70
C GLY A 218 -17.90 -13.25 -6.12
N THR A 219 -19.20 -13.08 -6.31
CA THR A 219 -19.73 -12.57 -7.59
C THR A 219 -19.35 -11.09 -7.74
N PRO A 220 -18.80 -10.67 -8.89
CA PRO A 220 -18.50 -9.27 -9.15
C PRO A 220 -19.73 -8.39 -8.91
N GLU A 221 -19.58 -7.40 -8.04
CA GLU A 221 -20.65 -6.43 -7.74
C GLU A 221 -20.61 -5.25 -8.72
N SER A 222 -21.76 -4.64 -8.97
CA SER A 222 -21.86 -3.37 -9.67
C SER A 222 -21.82 -2.22 -8.67
N ALA A 223 -21.17 -1.12 -9.05
CA ALA A 223 -21.22 0.13 -8.32
C ALA A 223 -21.43 1.31 -9.28
N TYR A 224 -21.82 2.44 -8.70
CA TYR A 224 -22.03 3.69 -9.42
C TYR A 224 -20.87 4.65 -9.17
N PHE A 225 -20.52 5.42 -10.19
CA PHE A 225 -19.43 6.38 -10.16
C PHE A 225 -19.88 7.69 -10.79
N ILE A 226 -19.38 8.79 -10.26
CA ILE A 226 -19.42 10.08 -10.96
C ILE A 226 -18.15 10.17 -11.78
N GLN A 227 -18.26 10.46 -13.08
CA GLN A 227 -17.13 10.47 -14.00
C GLN A 227 -17.11 11.75 -14.83
N SER A 228 -15.92 12.24 -15.12
CA SER A 228 -15.68 13.22 -16.17
C SER A 228 -15.74 12.56 -17.56
N GLY A 229 -15.69 13.37 -18.63
CA GLY A 229 -15.31 12.88 -19.96
C GLY A 229 -13.86 12.38 -20.02
N SER A 230 -13.47 11.81 -21.16
CA SER A 230 -12.11 11.31 -21.41
C SER A 230 -11.16 12.44 -21.81
N TYR A 231 -9.95 12.42 -21.23
CA TYR A 231 -8.88 13.37 -21.51
C TYR A 231 -7.59 12.65 -21.87
N GLU A 232 -6.77 13.28 -22.71
CA GLU A 232 -5.37 12.91 -22.83
C GLU A 232 -4.64 13.17 -21.51
N MET A 233 -3.59 12.40 -21.25
CA MET A 233 -2.77 12.59 -20.06
C MET A 233 -2.07 13.96 -20.11
N GLY A 234 -2.43 14.88 -19.22
CA GLY A 234 -1.85 16.23 -19.17
C GLY A 234 -2.31 17.08 -18.00
N GLU A 235 -1.90 18.34 -17.99
CA GLU A 235 -2.15 19.30 -16.89
C GLU A 235 -3.64 19.54 -16.62
N GLN A 236 -4.50 19.48 -17.64
CA GLN A 236 -5.94 19.67 -17.47
C GLN A 236 -6.55 18.70 -16.46
N LEU A 237 -6.06 17.46 -16.41
CA LEU A 237 -6.49 16.47 -15.43
C LEU A 237 -6.08 16.88 -14.01
N ALA A 238 -4.84 17.35 -13.82
CA ALA A 238 -4.34 17.78 -12.50
C ALA A 238 -5.13 18.99 -11.96
N ILE A 239 -5.47 19.95 -12.82
CA ILE A 239 -6.31 21.09 -12.46
C ILE A 239 -7.72 20.61 -12.02
N LEU A 240 -8.28 19.63 -12.73
CA LEU A 240 -9.58 19.08 -12.38
C LEU A 240 -9.56 18.33 -11.04
N GLU A 241 -8.49 17.61 -10.73
CA GLU A 241 -8.28 16.98 -9.42
C GLU A 241 -8.19 18.04 -8.30
N GLU A 242 -7.52 19.17 -8.53
CA GLU A 242 -7.47 20.28 -7.55
C GLU A 242 -8.85 20.83 -7.22
N TYR A 243 -9.70 21.05 -8.23
CA TYR A 243 -11.07 21.53 -7.97
C TYR A 243 -11.90 20.53 -7.18
N LEU A 244 -11.59 19.24 -7.29
CA LEU A 244 -12.28 18.19 -6.56
C LEU A 244 -11.59 17.78 -5.25
N PHE A 245 -10.49 18.43 -4.86
CA PHE A 245 -9.68 18.02 -3.71
C PHE A 245 -10.47 17.92 -2.39
N SER A 246 -11.55 18.70 -2.25
CA SER A 246 -12.42 18.66 -1.06
C SER A 246 -13.41 17.50 -1.04
N TYR A 247 -13.52 16.72 -2.12
CA TYR A 247 -14.42 15.57 -2.20
C TYR A 247 -13.65 14.28 -1.93
N ASP A 248 -14.28 13.40 -1.14
CA ASP A 248 -13.72 12.09 -0.86
C ASP A 248 -13.82 11.16 -2.09
N GLY A 249 -12.86 10.24 -2.22
CA GLY A 249 -12.90 9.18 -3.22
C GLY A 249 -12.61 9.62 -4.65
N VAL A 250 -12.04 10.82 -4.84
CA VAL A 250 -11.56 11.29 -6.14
C VAL A 250 -10.36 10.45 -6.59
N SER A 251 -10.39 9.94 -7.82
CA SER A 251 -9.28 9.17 -8.38
C SER A 251 -9.20 9.29 -9.90
N PHE A 252 -7.98 9.25 -10.44
CA PHE A 252 -7.76 9.12 -11.87
C PHE A 252 -7.84 7.67 -12.32
N GLN A 253 -8.46 7.43 -13.47
CA GLN A 253 -8.47 6.11 -14.10
C GLN A 253 -8.20 6.19 -15.60
N LYS A 254 -7.44 5.21 -16.09
CA LYS A 254 -7.32 4.96 -17.52
C LYS A 254 -8.57 4.23 -18.00
N ASP A 255 -9.18 4.73 -19.06
CA ASP A 255 -10.36 4.13 -19.66
C ASP A 255 -10.01 3.02 -20.68
N GLN A 256 -11.02 2.50 -21.35
CA GLN A 256 -10.88 1.44 -22.35
C GLN A 256 -10.12 1.85 -23.62
N GLN A 257 -10.07 3.14 -23.96
CA GLN A 257 -9.34 3.66 -25.12
C GLN A 257 -7.91 4.09 -24.78
N GLY A 258 -7.57 4.14 -23.49
CA GLY A 258 -6.24 4.50 -23.00
C GLY A 258 -6.10 5.98 -22.66
N THR A 259 -7.17 6.75 -22.81
CA THR A 259 -7.35 8.09 -22.25
C THR A 259 -7.68 7.99 -20.75
N TYR A 260 -7.83 9.14 -20.10
CA TYR A 260 -7.97 9.22 -18.64
C TYR A 260 -9.24 9.96 -18.27
N ILE A 261 -9.88 9.48 -17.21
CA ILE A 261 -11.01 10.14 -16.57
C ILE A 261 -10.67 10.46 -15.12
N LEU A 262 -11.36 11.44 -14.58
CA LEU A 262 -11.49 11.64 -13.14
C LEU A 262 -12.80 11.01 -12.68
N GLN A 263 -12.78 10.28 -11.57
CA GLN A 263 -13.98 9.66 -11.02
C GLN A 263 -14.09 9.84 -9.50
N MET A 264 -15.32 9.73 -8.99
CA MET A 264 -15.64 9.60 -7.57
C MET A 264 -16.56 8.41 -7.33
N GLY A 265 -16.38 7.77 -6.17
CA GLY A 265 -17.10 6.56 -5.76
C GLY A 265 -16.13 5.49 -5.25
N PRO A 266 -16.56 4.22 -5.14
CA PRO A 266 -17.86 3.70 -5.56
C PRO A 266 -19.03 4.18 -4.70
N PHE A 267 -20.20 4.38 -5.31
CA PHE A 267 -21.49 4.56 -4.63
C PHE A 267 -22.33 3.29 -4.77
N THR A 268 -23.09 2.96 -3.72
CA THR A 268 -23.93 1.77 -3.69
C THR A 268 -25.18 1.91 -4.57
N THR A 269 -25.65 3.14 -4.78
CA THR A 269 -26.88 3.40 -5.56
C THR A 269 -26.70 4.55 -6.54
N GLU A 270 -27.40 4.46 -7.69
CA GLU A 270 -27.44 5.54 -8.69
C GLU A 270 -27.96 6.85 -8.09
N ALA A 271 -28.97 6.77 -7.22
CA ALA A 271 -29.59 7.94 -6.60
C ALA A 271 -28.61 8.72 -5.70
N GLU A 272 -27.73 8.01 -4.99
CA GLU A 272 -26.67 8.61 -4.17
C GLU A 272 -25.64 9.32 -5.05
N ALA A 273 -25.13 8.64 -6.07
CA ALA A 273 -24.21 9.22 -7.05
C ALA A 273 -24.82 10.45 -7.74
N ALA A 274 -26.08 10.38 -8.18
CA ALA A 274 -26.78 11.47 -8.84
C ALA A 274 -27.02 12.67 -7.91
N LYS A 275 -27.25 12.43 -6.61
CA LYS A 275 -27.37 13.50 -5.62
C LYS A 275 -26.04 14.23 -5.43
N GLN A 276 -24.94 13.49 -5.30
CA GLN A 276 -23.60 14.05 -5.15
C GLN A 276 -23.17 14.79 -6.43
N LEU A 277 -23.46 14.25 -7.61
CA LEU A 277 -23.20 14.91 -8.90
C LEU A 277 -23.84 16.30 -8.98
N LYS A 278 -25.09 16.45 -8.52
CA LYS A 278 -25.77 17.75 -8.50
C LYS A 278 -25.09 18.79 -7.60
N GLN A 279 -24.46 18.35 -6.52
CA GLN A 279 -23.70 19.25 -5.64
C GLN A 279 -22.42 19.71 -6.33
N ILE A 280 -21.70 18.77 -6.94
CA ILE A 280 -20.46 19.03 -7.69
C ILE A 280 -20.73 19.99 -8.85
N GLN A 281 -21.79 19.75 -9.63
CA GLN A 281 -22.19 20.62 -10.75
C GLN A 281 -22.55 22.05 -10.32
N ALA A 282 -22.89 22.27 -9.05
CA ALA A 282 -23.20 23.60 -8.53
C ALA A 282 -21.96 24.33 -7.98
N GLU A 283 -20.93 23.59 -7.57
CA GLU A 283 -19.77 24.11 -6.84
C GLU A 283 -18.48 24.14 -7.68
N VAL A 284 -18.38 23.24 -8.66
CA VAL A 284 -17.16 22.99 -9.43
C VAL A 284 -17.31 23.51 -10.86
N PRO A 285 -16.42 24.42 -11.30
CA PRO A 285 -16.38 24.87 -12.70
C PRO A 285 -16.22 23.69 -13.66
N ASP A 286 -16.89 23.76 -14.82
CA ASP A 286 -16.81 22.77 -15.91
C ASP A 286 -17.29 21.33 -15.57
N ALA A 287 -17.85 21.11 -14.37
CA ALA A 287 -18.44 19.84 -13.98
C ALA A 287 -19.79 19.53 -14.65
N GLU A 288 -20.34 20.43 -15.48
CA GLU A 288 -21.58 20.20 -16.24
C GLU A 288 -21.51 18.95 -17.13
N SER A 289 -20.30 18.60 -17.59
CA SER A 289 -20.03 17.43 -18.42
C SER A 289 -19.98 16.11 -17.64
N PHE A 290 -19.98 16.16 -16.31
CA PHE A 290 -19.86 14.96 -15.47
C PHE A 290 -21.17 14.16 -15.50
N TYR A 291 -21.04 12.84 -15.39
CA TYR A 291 -22.16 11.93 -15.48
C TYR A 291 -22.04 10.78 -14.47
N VAL A 292 -23.18 10.15 -14.17
CA VAL A 292 -23.21 8.89 -13.41
C VAL A 292 -23.02 7.72 -14.36
N ALA A 293 -22.15 6.78 -13.99
CA ALA A 293 -21.91 5.54 -14.71
C ALA A 293 -21.98 4.35 -13.76
N GLU A 294 -22.63 3.26 -14.19
CA GLU A 294 -22.56 1.97 -13.52
C GLU A 294 -21.38 1.17 -14.08
N ARG A 295 -20.67 0.46 -13.22
CA ARG A 295 -19.58 -0.44 -13.62
C ARG A 295 -19.48 -1.64 -12.67
N ALA A 296 -19.22 -2.82 -13.23
CA ALA A 296 -18.93 -4.02 -12.46
C ALA A 296 -17.45 -4.07 -12.05
N GLU A 297 -17.13 -4.82 -11.00
CA GLU A 297 -15.73 -5.07 -10.62
C GLU A 297 -14.90 -5.59 -11.80
N GLY A 298 -13.62 -5.21 -11.84
CA GLY A 298 -12.66 -5.57 -12.89
C GLY A 298 -12.80 -4.80 -14.20
N GLN A 299 -13.89 -4.05 -14.40
CA GLN A 299 -14.08 -3.27 -15.62
C GLN A 299 -13.38 -1.91 -15.53
N ARG A 300 -12.79 -1.49 -16.66
CA ARG A 300 -12.36 -0.11 -16.88
C ARG A 300 -13.57 0.79 -17.20
N PRO A 301 -13.48 2.10 -16.92
CA PRO A 301 -14.46 3.06 -17.41
C PRO A 301 -14.57 3.02 -18.94
N ALA A 302 -15.78 3.19 -19.45
CA ALA A 302 -15.98 3.44 -20.88
C ALA A 302 -15.49 4.86 -21.21
N ALA A 303 -14.83 5.01 -22.36
CA ALA A 303 -14.42 6.32 -22.85
C ALA A 303 -15.63 7.12 -23.34
N ARG A 304 -15.63 8.43 -23.12
CA ARG A 304 -16.67 9.36 -23.60
C ARG A 304 -16.09 10.67 -24.09
#